data_AF-A0A2R7JV12-F1
#
_entry.id   AF-A0A2R7JV12-F1
#
_cell.length_a   1.000
_cell.length_b   1.000
_cell.length_c   1.000
_cell.angle_alpha   90.00
_cell.angle_beta   90.00
_cell.angle_gamma   90.00
#
_symmetry.space_group_name_H-M   'P 1'
#
loop_
_entity.id
_entity.type
_entity.pdbx_description
1 polymer ?
#
loop_
_entity_poly.entity_id
_entity_poly.type
_entity_poly.pdbx_seq_one_letter_code
_entity_poly.pdbx_strand_id
1 'polypeptide(L)'
;MFNKNDIPQADSLEKVAETVEAVNDGARTSEHISQAIGYSDRQGRYYRHAAEVLGFIFNYNNNAKLTDSGVSFLNSTKDERTVLIRKALYQNPFFNSVINFIETNQEGFSEDELINYISSITDNETYATIARRAKTILSWLFEVMIIVENEENYKFNDQIEDDSDGDDPDKFKFPLTYDQEVDIKEEWFSVFELIRKIKQNKVVMNPDFQRNLVWKPQQKSQFIESIILNIPLPPLYFRKELNGDYIVVDGLQRTSTLNDFVSDKFQLSGLAALPDLNGNSFENLESRLQARIEDRKLLVYILQPQVPMKVVYDIFNRINTGGTKLERQEIRNCIFIGKSTDLLKLLASTNQFKEAIDGGISPTRMKDREAILRCLAFTIFDFE
;
A
#
# COMPACT_ATOMS: atom_id res chain seq x y z
N MET A 1 21.40 -16.22 -22.75
CA MET A 1 22.51 -15.58 -22.03
C MET A 1 22.56 -14.12 -22.43
N PHE A 2 22.75 -13.24 -21.44
CA PHE A 2 22.87 -11.80 -21.60
C PHE A 2 24.30 -11.42 -21.99
N ASN A 3 24.50 -10.20 -22.47
CA ASN A 3 25.79 -9.64 -22.83
C ASN A 3 26.02 -8.30 -22.11
N LYS A 4 27.20 -7.71 -22.34
CA LYS A 4 27.63 -6.46 -21.71
C LYS A 4 26.71 -5.25 -21.90
N ASN A 5 25.87 -5.26 -22.93
CA ASN A 5 24.92 -4.19 -23.24
C ASN A 5 23.58 -4.37 -22.51
N ASP A 6 23.35 -5.52 -21.86
CA ASP A 6 22.12 -5.74 -21.10
C ASP A 6 22.27 -5.30 -19.64
N ILE A 7 23.51 -5.05 -19.22
CA ILE A 7 23.87 -4.76 -17.83
C ILE A 7 24.28 -3.27 -17.75
N PRO A 8 23.75 -2.48 -16.80
CA PRO A 8 24.21 -1.12 -16.61
C PRO A 8 25.56 -1.05 -15.88
N GLN A 9 26.18 0.13 -15.90
CA GLN A 9 27.41 0.43 -15.14
C GLN A 9 27.39 1.87 -14.57
N ALA A 10 26.19 2.45 -14.46
CA ALA A 10 25.96 3.79 -13.95
C ALA A 10 25.47 3.67 -12.50
N ASP A 11 26.24 4.15 -11.55
CA ASP A 11 26.07 3.92 -10.11
C ASP A 11 25.00 4.78 -9.42
N SER A 12 24.40 5.75 -10.12
CA SER A 12 23.39 6.65 -9.54
C SER A 12 22.14 6.74 -10.43
N LEU A 13 20.96 6.37 -9.90
CA LEU A 13 19.70 6.56 -10.64
C LEU A 13 19.34 8.05 -10.78
N GLU A 14 19.70 8.90 -9.82
CA GLU A 14 19.57 10.36 -9.94
C GLU A 14 20.29 10.90 -11.19
N LYS A 15 21.53 10.47 -11.43
CA LYS A 15 22.28 10.85 -12.63
C LYS A 15 21.74 10.21 -13.93
N VAL A 16 21.09 9.05 -13.82
CA VAL A 16 20.31 8.50 -14.94
C VAL A 16 19.09 9.39 -15.23
N ALA A 17 18.41 9.90 -14.21
CA ALA A 17 17.30 10.85 -14.39
C ALA A 17 17.76 12.17 -15.03
N GLU A 18 18.88 12.76 -14.55
CA GLU A 18 19.50 13.94 -15.18
C GLU A 18 19.87 13.69 -16.65
N THR A 19 20.22 12.45 -17.00
CA THR A 19 20.49 12.09 -18.41
C THR A 19 19.23 12.14 -19.26
N VAL A 20 18.08 11.69 -18.73
CA VAL A 20 16.78 11.79 -19.41
C VAL A 20 16.41 13.27 -19.59
N GLU A 21 16.63 14.10 -18.56
CA GLU A 21 16.42 15.56 -18.60
C GLU A 21 17.33 16.23 -19.65
N ALA A 22 18.63 15.89 -19.68
CA ALA A 22 19.55 16.41 -20.69
C ALA A 22 19.10 16.07 -22.12
N VAL A 23 18.58 14.86 -22.36
CA VAL A 23 18.06 14.45 -23.67
C VAL A 23 16.79 15.22 -24.04
N ASN A 24 15.92 15.52 -23.07
CA ASN A 24 14.76 16.41 -23.25
C ASN A 24 15.19 17.82 -23.66
N ASP A 25 16.23 18.34 -23.02
CA ASP A 25 16.78 19.68 -23.24
C ASP A 25 17.64 19.77 -24.53
N GLY A 26 17.75 18.67 -25.27
CA GLY A 26 18.34 18.64 -26.61
C GLY A 26 19.74 18.03 -26.69
N ALA A 27 20.28 17.49 -25.60
CA ALA A 27 21.53 16.72 -25.65
C ALA A 27 21.31 15.40 -26.41
N ARG A 28 21.86 15.29 -27.62
CA ARG A 28 21.66 14.12 -28.50
C ARG A 28 22.83 13.13 -28.47
N THR A 29 24.06 13.60 -28.32
CA THR A 29 25.25 12.75 -28.39
C THR A 29 25.74 12.40 -27.00
N SER A 30 26.50 11.31 -26.85
CA SER A 30 27.16 10.99 -25.57
C SER A 30 28.01 12.13 -25.02
N GLU A 31 28.65 12.89 -25.90
CA GLU A 31 29.45 14.05 -25.53
C GLU A 31 28.58 15.16 -24.93
N HIS A 32 27.49 15.55 -25.61
CA HIS A 32 26.57 16.57 -25.09
C HIS A 32 25.91 16.13 -23.79
N ILE A 33 25.51 14.86 -23.69
CA ILE A 33 24.95 14.29 -22.46
C ILE A 33 25.98 14.39 -21.34
N SER A 34 27.24 13.96 -21.58
CA SER A 34 28.30 14.00 -20.56
C SER A 34 28.57 15.41 -20.02
N GLN A 35 28.57 16.42 -20.91
CA GLN A 35 28.73 17.82 -20.53
C GLN A 35 27.56 18.31 -19.69
N ALA A 36 26.32 17.95 -20.05
CA ALA A 36 25.12 18.35 -19.32
C ALA A 36 25.07 17.78 -17.89
N ILE A 37 25.45 16.51 -17.72
CA ILE A 37 25.45 15.85 -16.39
C ILE A 37 26.75 16.06 -15.59
N GLY A 38 27.71 16.83 -16.13
CA GLY A 38 28.96 17.19 -15.44
C GLY A 38 29.99 16.07 -15.31
N TYR A 39 30.01 15.11 -16.24
CA TYR A 39 30.89 13.94 -16.20
C TYR A 39 31.83 13.84 -17.43
N SER A 40 32.83 12.97 -17.34
CA SER A 40 33.66 12.64 -18.51
C SER A 40 32.84 11.96 -19.61
N ASP A 41 33.26 12.09 -20.87
CA ASP A 41 32.62 11.44 -22.03
C ASP A 41 32.46 9.91 -21.83
N ARG A 42 33.42 9.26 -21.17
CA ARG A 42 33.34 7.85 -20.80
C ARG A 42 32.18 7.57 -19.83
N GLN A 43 32.02 8.40 -18.80
CA GLN A 43 30.95 8.26 -17.82
C GLN A 43 29.59 8.61 -18.43
N GLY A 44 29.51 9.64 -19.28
CA GLY A 44 28.29 9.98 -20.01
C GLY A 44 27.77 8.84 -20.89
N ARG A 45 28.65 8.02 -21.47
CA ARG A 45 28.24 6.79 -22.16
C ARG A 45 27.57 5.78 -21.23
N TYR A 46 28.06 5.59 -20.01
CA TYR A 46 27.46 4.67 -19.06
C TYR A 46 26.08 5.14 -18.61
N TYR A 47 25.92 6.44 -18.35
CA TYR A 47 24.64 7.03 -17.95
C TYR A 47 23.60 7.05 -19.08
N ARG A 48 24.01 7.38 -20.32
CA ARG A 48 23.16 7.21 -21.51
C ARG A 48 22.70 5.76 -21.65
N HIS A 49 23.64 4.81 -21.57
CA HIS A 49 23.33 3.40 -21.69
C HIS A 49 22.39 2.91 -20.59
N ALA A 50 22.54 3.38 -19.35
CA ALA A 50 21.63 3.07 -18.26
C ALA A 50 20.20 3.59 -18.52
N ALA A 51 20.04 4.79 -19.06
CA ALA A 51 18.74 5.31 -19.47
C ALA A 51 18.12 4.51 -20.64
N GLU A 52 18.95 3.95 -21.53
CA GLU A 52 18.51 3.00 -22.57
C GLU A 52 18.04 1.68 -21.95
N VAL A 53 18.76 1.13 -20.97
CA VAL A 53 18.42 -0.13 -20.27
C VAL A 53 17.07 -0.02 -19.53
N LEU A 54 16.79 1.14 -18.93
CA LEU A 54 15.49 1.45 -18.31
C LEU A 54 14.39 1.79 -19.33
N GLY A 55 14.72 1.87 -20.62
CA GLY A 55 13.77 2.15 -21.68
C GLY A 55 13.23 3.59 -21.70
N PHE A 56 13.87 4.53 -20.98
CA PHE A 56 13.46 5.95 -20.98
C PHE A 56 13.98 6.71 -22.19
N ILE A 57 15.08 6.26 -22.78
CA ILE A 57 15.60 6.80 -24.03
C ILE A 57 15.88 5.67 -25.01
N PHE A 58 15.83 6.00 -26.29
CA PHE A 58 16.40 5.16 -27.35
C PHE A 58 17.55 5.91 -28.01
N ASN A 59 18.55 5.18 -28.47
CA ASN A 59 19.72 5.76 -29.11
C ASN A 59 20.02 5.03 -30.41
N TYR A 60 20.14 5.79 -31.50
CA TYR A 60 20.50 5.26 -32.80
C TYR A 60 21.60 6.12 -33.41
N ASN A 61 22.74 5.51 -33.76
CA ASN A 61 23.92 6.21 -34.31
C ASN A 61 24.37 7.41 -33.45
N ASN A 62 24.44 7.23 -32.12
CA ASN A 62 24.83 8.27 -31.15
C ASN A 62 23.91 9.51 -31.17
N ASN A 63 22.62 9.26 -31.40
CA ASN A 63 21.55 10.25 -31.36
C ASN A 63 20.45 9.74 -30.42
N ALA A 64 20.50 10.20 -29.18
CA ALA A 64 19.57 9.88 -28.12
C ALA A 64 18.26 10.69 -28.24
N LYS A 65 17.15 10.00 -27.98
CA LYS A 65 15.80 10.56 -28.01
C LYS A 65 14.97 9.93 -26.90
N LEU A 66 14.02 10.69 -26.36
CA LEU A 66 13.07 10.17 -25.37
C LEU A 66 12.16 9.11 -26.00
N THR A 67 11.83 8.10 -25.22
CA THR A 67 10.68 7.21 -25.45
C THR A 67 9.42 7.78 -24.79
N ASP A 68 8.26 7.19 -25.03
CA ASP A 68 7.01 7.55 -24.32
C ASP A 68 7.14 7.34 -22.80
N SER A 69 7.85 6.28 -22.38
CA SER A 69 8.18 6.04 -20.98
C SER A 69 9.09 7.13 -20.41
N GLY A 70 10.06 7.63 -21.20
CA GLY A 70 10.92 8.74 -20.80
C GLY A 70 10.15 10.06 -20.65
N VAL A 71 9.19 10.34 -21.54
CA VAL A 71 8.32 11.51 -21.42
C VAL A 71 7.45 11.42 -20.16
N SER A 72 6.87 10.24 -19.89
CA SER A 72 6.09 9.99 -18.67
C SER A 72 6.95 10.18 -17.41
N PHE A 73 8.19 9.68 -17.43
CA PHE A 73 9.15 9.81 -16.34
C PHE A 73 9.52 11.27 -16.01
N LEU A 74 9.66 12.13 -17.02
CA LEU A 74 9.98 13.54 -16.81
C LEU A 74 8.83 14.33 -16.18
N ASN A 75 7.59 13.99 -16.56
CA ASN A 75 6.38 14.66 -16.09
C ASN A 75 5.90 14.16 -14.72
N SER A 76 6.59 13.19 -14.12
CA SER A 76 6.17 12.59 -12.86
C SER A 76 6.93 13.16 -11.65
N THR A 77 6.29 13.07 -10.49
CA THR A 77 6.85 13.42 -9.18
C THR A 77 7.96 12.43 -8.78
N LYS A 78 8.75 12.78 -7.75
CA LYS A 78 9.86 11.92 -7.27
C LYS A 78 9.39 10.52 -6.85
N ASP A 79 8.24 10.42 -6.21
CA ASP A 79 7.68 9.13 -5.77
C ASP A 79 7.21 8.30 -6.99
N GLU A 80 6.53 8.93 -7.95
CA GLU A 80 6.11 8.28 -9.19
C GLU A 80 7.30 7.85 -10.07
N ARG A 81 8.39 8.63 -10.10
CA ARG A 81 9.64 8.24 -10.79
C ARG A 81 10.19 6.93 -10.23
N THR A 82 10.15 6.74 -8.91
CA THR A 82 10.60 5.50 -8.26
C THR A 82 9.78 4.29 -8.73
N VAL A 83 8.45 4.45 -8.81
CA VAL A 83 7.54 3.42 -9.33
C VAL A 83 7.83 3.11 -10.80
N LEU A 84 8.02 4.13 -11.64
CA LEU A 84 8.35 3.95 -13.06
C LEU A 84 9.70 3.23 -13.26
N ILE A 85 10.71 3.52 -12.43
CA ILE A 85 11.99 2.80 -12.47
C ILE A 85 11.79 1.34 -12.07
N ARG A 86 11.05 1.03 -10.98
CA ARG A 86 10.73 -0.37 -10.63
C ARG A 86 10.08 -1.10 -11.81
N LYS A 87 9.05 -0.49 -12.41
CA LYS A 87 8.34 -1.05 -13.56
C LYS A 87 9.30 -1.35 -14.72
N ALA A 88 10.20 -0.42 -15.03
CA ALA A 88 11.23 -0.61 -16.05
C ALA A 88 12.18 -1.77 -15.72
N LEU A 89 12.59 -1.92 -14.45
CA LEU A 89 13.43 -3.04 -14.00
C LEU A 89 12.70 -4.38 -14.13
N TYR A 90 11.45 -4.47 -13.70
CA TYR A 90 10.63 -5.70 -13.83
C TYR A 90 10.36 -6.09 -15.29
N GLN A 91 10.22 -5.12 -16.19
CA GLN A 91 10.01 -5.34 -17.62
C GLN A 91 11.30 -5.67 -18.38
N ASN A 92 12.46 -5.26 -17.86
CA ASN A 92 13.74 -5.54 -18.48
C ASN A 92 14.13 -7.03 -18.27
N PRO A 93 14.41 -7.82 -19.32
CA PRO A 93 14.65 -9.26 -19.19
C PRO A 93 15.83 -9.64 -18.29
N PHE A 94 16.91 -8.85 -18.29
CA PHE A 94 18.07 -9.08 -17.43
C PHE A 94 17.72 -8.83 -15.97
N PHE A 95 17.12 -7.68 -15.66
CA PHE A 95 16.71 -7.36 -14.30
C PHE A 95 15.61 -8.27 -13.78
N ASN A 96 14.66 -8.69 -14.62
CA ASN A 96 13.65 -9.69 -14.25
C ASN A 96 14.31 -11.00 -13.78
N SER A 97 15.33 -11.47 -14.50
CA SER A 97 16.09 -12.67 -14.09
C SER A 97 16.79 -12.47 -12.74
N VAL A 98 17.42 -11.31 -12.53
CA VAL A 98 18.05 -10.96 -11.25
C VAL A 98 17.02 -10.86 -10.11
N ILE A 99 15.87 -10.24 -10.34
CA ILE A 99 14.82 -10.10 -9.33
C ILE A 99 14.24 -11.47 -8.98
N ASN A 100 14.01 -12.35 -9.95
CA ASN A 100 13.58 -13.72 -9.67
C ASN A 100 14.61 -14.48 -8.80
N PHE A 101 15.91 -14.31 -9.05
CA PHE A 101 16.95 -14.85 -8.19
C PHE A 101 16.84 -14.30 -6.76
N ILE A 102 16.61 -13.00 -6.60
CA ILE A 102 16.46 -12.37 -5.29
C ILE A 102 15.21 -12.90 -4.56
N GLU A 103 14.07 -12.98 -5.25
CA GLU A 103 12.79 -13.45 -4.69
C GLU A 103 12.83 -14.92 -4.26
N THR A 104 13.66 -15.73 -4.94
CA THR A 104 13.87 -17.15 -4.61
C THR A 104 14.82 -17.35 -3.42
N ASN A 105 15.64 -16.36 -3.06
CA ASN A 105 16.55 -16.40 -1.90
C ASN A 105 15.95 -15.65 -0.69
N GLN A 106 14.90 -16.21 -0.10
CA GLN A 106 14.09 -15.54 0.95
C GLN A 106 14.84 -15.26 2.27
N GLU A 107 15.85 -16.07 2.61
CA GLU A 107 16.71 -15.84 3.79
C GLU A 107 17.75 -14.72 3.56
N GLY A 108 17.80 -14.20 2.34
CA GLY A 108 18.78 -13.22 1.88
C GLY A 108 19.87 -13.86 1.02
N PHE A 109 20.66 -12.99 0.39
CA PHE A 109 21.77 -13.33 -0.48
C PHE A 109 22.94 -12.37 -0.24
N SER A 110 24.14 -12.88 -0.44
CA SER A 110 25.39 -12.13 -0.39
C SER A 110 25.72 -11.47 -1.73
N GLU A 111 26.59 -10.45 -1.71
CA GLU A 111 27.09 -9.84 -2.95
C GLU A 111 27.76 -10.87 -3.87
N ASP A 112 28.53 -11.81 -3.31
CA ASP A 112 29.20 -12.87 -4.08
C ASP A 112 28.21 -13.84 -4.74
N GLU A 113 27.11 -14.19 -4.07
CA GLU A 113 26.05 -15.03 -4.66
C GLU A 113 25.38 -14.33 -5.85
N LEU A 114 25.11 -13.03 -5.75
CA LEU A 114 24.59 -12.24 -6.87
C LEU A 114 25.61 -12.17 -8.02
N ILE A 115 26.89 -11.97 -7.73
CA ILE A 115 27.96 -11.94 -8.75
C ILE A 115 28.05 -13.28 -9.48
N ASN A 116 28.00 -14.39 -8.75
CA ASN A 116 28.02 -15.74 -9.31
C ASN A 116 26.78 -15.99 -10.18
N TYR A 117 25.60 -15.57 -9.73
CA TYR A 117 24.37 -15.67 -10.51
C TYR A 117 24.46 -14.87 -11.82
N ILE A 118 24.84 -13.58 -11.76
CA ILE A 118 25.01 -12.74 -12.97
C ILE A 118 26.04 -13.35 -13.91
N SER A 119 27.14 -13.91 -13.38
CA SER A 119 28.16 -14.61 -14.16
C SER A 119 27.62 -15.84 -14.88
N SER A 120 26.68 -16.57 -14.27
CA SER A 120 26.07 -17.76 -14.88
C SER A 120 25.12 -17.43 -16.04
N ILE A 121 24.51 -16.25 -16.02
CA ILE A 121 23.54 -15.82 -17.04
C ILE A 121 24.12 -14.89 -18.12
N THR A 122 25.41 -14.53 -18.01
CA THR A 122 26.09 -13.57 -18.90
C THR A 122 27.24 -14.22 -19.66
N ASP A 123 27.32 -14.01 -20.97
CA ASP A 123 28.41 -14.52 -21.81
C ASP A 123 29.59 -13.54 -21.93
N ASN A 124 30.80 -14.09 -22.04
CA ASN A 124 32.03 -13.39 -22.46
C ASN A 124 32.45 -12.17 -21.61
N GLU A 125 32.05 -12.10 -20.34
CA GLU A 125 32.45 -11.04 -19.41
C GLU A 125 33.32 -11.58 -18.27
N THR A 126 34.28 -10.77 -17.80
CA THR A 126 35.17 -11.18 -16.71
C THR A 126 34.48 -11.02 -15.35
N TYR A 127 34.83 -11.89 -14.39
CA TYR A 127 34.33 -11.79 -13.01
C TYR A 127 34.51 -10.38 -12.43
N ALA A 128 35.67 -9.76 -12.64
CA ALA A 128 35.94 -8.39 -12.16
C ALA A 128 35.03 -7.32 -12.79
N THR A 129 34.56 -7.53 -14.02
CA THR A 129 33.61 -6.62 -14.68
C THR A 129 32.20 -6.84 -14.16
N ILE A 130 31.81 -8.10 -13.96
CA ILE A 130 30.52 -8.47 -13.38
C ILE A 130 30.42 -7.97 -11.94
N ALA A 131 31.45 -8.14 -11.11
CA ALA A 131 31.49 -7.64 -9.74
C ALA A 131 31.24 -6.13 -9.66
N ARG A 132 31.84 -5.34 -10.56
CA ARG A 132 31.61 -3.89 -10.60
C ARG A 132 30.17 -3.54 -10.97
N ARG A 133 29.57 -4.31 -11.89
CA ARG A 133 28.18 -4.10 -12.34
C ARG A 133 27.16 -4.60 -11.32
N ALA A 134 27.47 -5.66 -10.58
CA ALA A 134 26.66 -6.16 -9.48
C ALA A 134 26.47 -5.08 -8.40
N LYS A 135 27.52 -4.30 -8.08
CA LYS A 135 27.40 -3.14 -7.19
C LYS A 135 26.43 -2.09 -7.71
N THR A 136 26.47 -1.79 -9.00
CA THR A 136 25.49 -0.88 -9.63
C THR A 136 24.06 -1.43 -9.50
N ILE A 137 23.86 -2.71 -9.78
CA ILE A 137 22.56 -3.38 -9.67
C ILE A 137 22.04 -3.33 -8.24
N LEU A 138 22.87 -3.68 -7.25
CA LEU A 138 22.52 -3.58 -5.83
C LEU A 138 22.13 -2.17 -5.44
N SER A 139 22.90 -1.16 -5.86
CA SER A 139 22.60 0.24 -5.60
C SER A 139 21.23 0.63 -6.16
N TRP A 140 20.93 0.23 -7.41
CA TRP A 140 19.64 0.55 -8.03
C TRP A 140 18.49 -0.14 -7.31
N LEU A 141 18.61 -1.44 -7.05
CA LEU A 141 17.57 -2.22 -6.38
C LEU A 141 17.32 -1.70 -4.96
N PHE A 142 18.36 -1.26 -4.25
CA PHE A 142 18.23 -0.67 -2.93
C PHE A 142 17.55 0.71 -2.99
N GLU A 143 17.98 1.57 -3.93
CA GLU A 143 17.42 2.93 -4.09
C GLU A 143 15.93 2.90 -4.44
N VAL A 144 15.49 1.95 -5.27
CA VAL A 144 14.06 1.74 -5.54
C VAL A 144 13.36 0.83 -4.53
N MET A 145 14.04 0.46 -3.44
CA MET A 145 13.51 -0.37 -2.36
C MET A 145 13.10 -1.79 -2.77
N ILE A 146 13.60 -2.34 -3.89
CA ILE A 146 13.41 -3.76 -4.27
C ILE A 146 14.08 -4.70 -3.26
N ILE A 147 15.21 -4.27 -2.71
CA ILE A 147 15.95 -4.99 -1.67
C ILE A 147 16.16 -4.11 -0.44
N VAL A 148 16.39 -4.75 0.70
CA VAL A 148 16.88 -4.13 1.94
C VAL A 148 18.14 -4.85 2.42
N GLU A 149 18.99 -4.13 3.13
CA GLU A 149 20.25 -4.65 3.70
C GLU A 149 20.04 -5.02 5.18
N ASN A 150 20.63 -6.14 5.63
CA ASN A 150 20.65 -6.54 7.03
C ASN A 150 22.00 -7.16 7.41
N GLU A 151 22.68 -6.55 8.39
CA GLU A 151 23.95 -6.92 9.05
C GLU A 151 25.12 -7.38 8.14
N GLU A 152 24.94 -8.36 7.23
CA GLU A 152 25.91 -8.80 6.21
C GLU A 152 25.30 -9.25 4.85
N ASN A 153 23.96 -9.28 4.68
CA ASN A 153 23.28 -9.78 3.48
C ASN A 153 22.18 -8.83 2.96
N TYR A 154 21.81 -9.00 1.69
CA TYR A 154 20.65 -8.35 1.08
C TYR A 154 19.45 -9.29 1.09
N LYS A 155 18.23 -8.76 1.19
CA LYS A 155 17.01 -9.56 1.05
C LYS A 155 15.96 -8.80 0.24
N PHE A 156 15.07 -9.55 -0.41
CA PHE A 156 13.90 -8.96 -1.03
C PHE A 156 13.09 -8.16 0.00
N ASN A 157 12.63 -6.97 -0.37
CA ASN A 157 11.80 -6.17 0.50
C ASN A 157 10.32 -6.59 0.36
N ASP A 158 9.88 -7.44 1.27
CA ASP A 158 8.51 -7.96 1.37
C ASP A 158 7.44 -6.90 1.66
N GLN A 159 7.86 -5.67 1.95
CA GLN A 159 7.02 -4.49 2.16
C GLN A 159 6.85 -3.63 0.91
N ILE A 160 7.47 -3.98 -0.22
CA ILE A 160 7.14 -3.35 -1.51
C ILE A 160 5.68 -3.70 -1.82
N GLU A 161 4.84 -2.67 -1.92
CA GLU A 161 3.53 -2.79 -2.53
C GLU A 161 3.76 -3.32 -3.96
N ASP A 162 3.00 -4.34 -4.36
CA ASP A 162 3.03 -4.90 -5.72
C ASP A 162 2.50 -3.83 -6.69
N ASP A 163 3.35 -2.85 -7.00
CA ASP A 163 3.11 -1.73 -7.92
C ASP A 163 3.01 -2.22 -9.37
N SER A 164 3.16 -3.53 -9.62
CA SER A 164 2.81 -4.17 -10.90
C SER A 164 1.33 -3.97 -11.26
N ASP A 165 0.50 -3.59 -10.30
CA ASP A 165 -0.89 -3.16 -10.47
C ASP A 165 -1.07 -1.63 -10.64
N GLY A 166 0.03 -0.87 -10.69
CA GLY A 166 0.11 0.59 -10.80
C GLY A 166 0.34 1.11 -12.23
N ASP A 167 -0.43 2.15 -12.56
CA ASP A 167 -0.45 2.91 -13.83
C ASP A 167 -1.04 2.21 -15.05
N ASP A 168 -2.31 1.82 -14.92
CA ASP A 168 -3.24 2.09 -16.02
C ASP A 168 -3.92 3.46 -15.73
N PRO A 169 -3.65 4.51 -16.53
CA PRO A 169 -4.31 5.82 -16.41
C PRO A 169 -5.85 5.75 -16.52
N ASP A 170 -6.39 4.67 -17.11
CA ASP A 170 -7.83 4.39 -17.19
C ASP A 170 -8.36 3.65 -15.95
N LYS A 171 -7.49 3.13 -15.07
CA LYS A 171 -7.88 2.41 -13.84
C LYS A 171 -8.51 3.33 -12.80
N PHE A 172 -8.30 4.65 -12.86
CA PHE A 172 -8.97 5.63 -11.99
C PHE A 172 -10.03 6.47 -12.71
N LYS A 173 -10.37 6.16 -13.96
CA LYS A 173 -11.64 6.66 -14.49
C LYS A 173 -12.74 6.02 -13.63
N PHE A 174 -13.53 6.87 -12.97
CA PHE A 174 -14.87 6.47 -12.57
C PHE A 174 -15.49 5.79 -13.79
N PRO A 175 -16.29 4.72 -13.62
CA PRO A 175 -16.97 4.12 -14.76
C PRO A 175 -17.60 5.24 -15.60
N LEU A 176 -17.65 5.09 -16.93
CA LEU A 176 -18.20 6.11 -17.84
C LEU A 176 -19.63 6.55 -17.44
N THR A 177 -20.26 5.79 -16.53
CA THR A 177 -21.46 6.10 -15.76
C THR A 177 -21.22 6.94 -14.47
N TYR A 178 -20.26 7.86 -14.45
CA TYR A 178 -20.03 8.77 -13.30
C TYR A 178 -21.16 9.82 -13.15
N ASP A 179 -22.00 9.90 -14.17
CA ASP A 179 -23.27 10.61 -14.18
C ASP A 179 -24.33 9.94 -13.29
N GLN A 180 -24.13 8.67 -12.91
CA GLN A 180 -24.93 8.00 -11.90
C GLN A 180 -24.39 8.38 -10.51
N GLU A 181 -25.23 9.04 -9.71
CA GLU A 181 -24.91 9.39 -8.33
C GLU A 181 -24.42 8.15 -7.58
N VAL A 182 -23.24 8.23 -6.97
CA VAL A 182 -22.81 7.22 -6.00
C VAL A 182 -23.82 7.26 -4.86
N ASP A 183 -24.59 6.19 -4.67
CA ASP A 183 -25.65 6.13 -3.66
C ASP A 183 -25.05 6.03 -2.25
N ILE A 184 -24.60 7.18 -1.76
CA ILE A 184 -24.14 7.42 -0.38
C ILE A 184 -25.21 8.27 0.28
N LYS A 185 -25.83 7.72 1.32
CA LYS A 185 -26.85 8.43 2.08
C LYS A 185 -26.23 9.11 3.29
N GLU A 186 -26.65 10.35 3.52
CA GLU A 186 -26.35 11.05 4.77
C GLU A 186 -27.45 10.74 5.79
N GLU A 187 -27.07 10.19 6.94
CA GLU A 187 -27.97 9.94 8.07
C GLU A 187 -27.38 10.45 9.39
N TRP A 188 -28.26 10.69 10.36
CA TRP A 188 -27.89 11.17 11.70
C TRP A 188 -28.36 10.19 12.76
N PHE A 189 -27.42 9.43 13.35
CA PHE A 189 -27.72 8.53 14.46
C PHE A 189 -27.47 9.24 15.79
N SER A 190 -28.37 9.08 16.76
CA SER A 190 -27.98 9.37 18.14
C SER A 190 -27.03 8.28 18.64
N VAL A 191 -26.22 8.60 19.65
CA VAL A 191 -25.39 7.58 20.32
C VAL A 191 -26.29 6.46 20.84
N PHE A 192 -27.42 6.77 21.45
CA PHE A 192 -28.39 5.77 21.92
C PHE A 192 -28.84 4.83 20.78
N GLU A 193 -29.22 5.39 19.63
CA GLU A 193 -29.62 4.59 18.47
C GLU A 193 -28.48 3.70 17.97
N LEU A 194 -27.27 4.25 17.84
CA LEU A 194 -26.09 3.50 17.42
C LEU A 194 -25.81 2.33 18.36
N ILE A 195 -25.78 2.57 19.68
CA ILE A 195 -25.56 1.52 20.68
C ILE A 195 -26.67 0.48 20.64
N ARG A 196 -27.94 0.88 20.47
CA ARG A 196 -29.05 -0.05 20.32
C ARG A 196 -28.86 -0.97 19.10
N LYS A 197 -28.46 -0.42 17.95
CA LYS A 197 -28.19 -1.23 16.74
C LYS A 197 -27.00 -2.17 16.95
N ILE A 198 -25.94 -1.73 17.64
CA ILE A 198 -24.80 -2.59 17.99
C ILE A 198 -25.25 -3.76 18.87
N LYS A 199 -26.01 -3.49 19.94
CA LYS A 199 -26.53 -4.54 20.86
C LYS A 199 -27.45 -5.55 20.15
N GLN A 200 -28.11 -5.14 19.07
CA GLN A 200 -28.95 -5.99 18.23
C GLN A 200 -28.18 -6.73 17.13
N ASN A 201 -26.84 -6.63 17.11
CA ASN A 201 -25.97 -7.14 16.03
C ASN A 201 -26.34 -6.57 14.64
N LYS A 202 -26.96 -5.39 14.59
CA LYS A 202 -27.29 -4.66 13.36
C LYS A 202 -26.17 -3.77 12.87
N VAL A 203 -25.19 -3.47 13.72
CA VAL A 203 -23.95 -2.79 13.34
C VAL A 203 -22.79 -3.72 13.68
N VAL A 204 -22.14 -4.24 12.64
CA VAL A 204 -21.02 -5.16 12.73
C VAL A 204 -19.73 -4.35 12.78
N MET A 205 -19.04 -4.46 13.93
CA MET A 205 -17.71 -3.91 14.15
C MET A 205 -16.70 -5.03 13.91
N ASN A 206 -15.86 -4.93 12.87
CA ASN A 206 -14.83 -5.94 12.60
C ASN A 206 -13.48 -5.57 13.24
N PRO A 207 -13.07 -6.18 14.36
CA PRO A 207 -11.80 -5.88 15.00
C PRO A 207 -10.58 -6.43 14.23
N ASP A 208 -10.74 -7.40 13.33
CA ASP A 208 -9.63 -7.94 12.53
C ASP A 208 -9.10 -6.93 11.49
N PHE A 209 -9.89 -5.92 11.14
CA PHE A 209 -9.66 -5.04 10.00
C PHE A 209 -8.76 -3.82 10.28
N GLN A 210 -8.65 -3.40 11.54
CA GLN A 210 -7.77 -2.30 11.92
C GLN A 210 -7.04 -2.70 13.19
N ARG A 211 -5.70 -2.61 13.14
CA ARG A 211 -4.75 -2.87 14.23
C ARG A 211 -5.44 -2.77 15.59
N ASN A 212 -5.47 -3.87 16.34
CA ASN A 212 -5.82 -3.97 17.77
C ASN A 212 -6.14 -2.61 18.40
N LEU A 213 -7.42 -2.24 18.56
CA LEU A 213 -7.93 -1.06 19.31
C LEU A 213 -6.82 -0.10 19.79
N VAL A 214 -6.25 0.70 18.87
CA VAL A 214 -4.99 1.43 19.10
C VAL A 214 -5.17 2.60 20.08
N TRP A 215 -6.42 3.04 20.30
CA TRP A 215 -6.68 4.14 21.22
C TRP A 215 -6.35 3.76 22.66
N LYS A 216 -5.32 4.43 23.19
CA LYS A 216 -4.98 4.40 24.61
C LYS A 216 -6.17 4.92 25.43
N PRO A 217 -6.31 4.52 26.72
CA PRO A 217 -7.40 4.96 27.58
C PRO A 217 -7.63 6.48 27.59
N GLN A 218 -6.56 7.26 27.51
CA GLN A 218 -6.63 8.72 27.44
C GLN A 218 -7.28 9.22 26.14
N GLN A 219 -6.97 8.63 24.98
CA GLN A 219 -7.57 9.01 23.69
C GLN A 219 -9.07 8.66 23.67
N LYS A 220 -9.44 7.50 24.22
CA LYS A 220 -10.85 7.12 24.41
C LYS A 220 -11.58 8.16 25.26
N SER A 221 -10.96 8.57 26.37
CA SER A 221 -11.53 9.55 27.30
C SER A 221 -11.68 10.94 26.67
N GLN A 222 -10.68 11.43 25.95
CA GLN A 222 -10.75 12.72 25.21
C GLN A 222 -11.86 12.75 24.16
N PHE A 223 -12.11 11.61 23.51
CA PHE A 223 -13.22 11.50 22.57
C PHE A 223 -14.58 11.61 23.28
N ILE A 224 -14.76 10.96 24.44
CA ILE A 224 -15.97 11.13 25.26
C ILE A 224 -16.10 12.57 25.77
N GLU A 225 -15.00 13.19 26.21
CA GLU A 225 -14.96 14.61 26.59
C GLU A 225 -15.44 15.51 25.45
N SER A 226 -15.01 15.24 24.21
CA SER A 226 -15.45 15.96 23.02
C SER A 226 -16.97 15.84 22.77
N ILE A 227 -17.55 14.66 23.06
CA ILE A 227 -19.01 14.44 22.99
C ILE A 227 -19.73 15.27 24.05
N ILE A 228 -19.27 15.24 25.29
CA ILE A 228 -19.89 15.98 26.41
C ILE A 228 -19.82 17.50 26.18
N LEU A 229 -18.74 17.97 25.57
CA LEU A 229 -18.51 19.37 25.21
C LEU A 229 -19.21 19.78 23.90
N ASN A 230 -19.87 18.86 23.20
CA ASN A 230 -20.52 19.09 21.91
C ASN A 230 -19.56 19.62 20.82
N ILE A 231 -18.29 19.19 20.86
CA ILE A 231 -17.30 19.52 19.85
C ILE A 231 -17.69 18.81 18.53
N PRO A 232 -17.53 19.45 17.35
CA PRO A 232 -17.73 18.80 16.06
C PRO A 232 -16.85 17.56 15.91
N LEU A 233 -17.46 16.44 15.52
CA LEU A 233 -16.76 15.17 15.32
C LEU A 233 -16.69 14.86 13.82
N PRO A 234 -15.62 14.19 13.35
CA PRO A 234 -15.61 13.68 11.99
C PRO A 234 -16.79 12.70 11.77
N PRO A 235 -17.28 12.55 10.53
CA PRO A 235 -18.33 11.59 10.22
C PRO A 235 -17.88 10.14 10.45
N LEU A 236 -18.86 9.25 10.61
CA LEU A 236 -18.69 7.80 10.52
C LEU A 236 -19.08 7.35 9.11
N TYR A 237 -18.47 6.27 8.64
CA TYR A 237 -18.83 5.68 7.34
C TYR A 237 -19.22 4.23 7.55
N PHE A 238 -20.42 3.87 7.11
CA PHE A 238 -20.93 2.50 7.16
C PHE A 238 -21.25 2.02 5.75
N ARG A 239 -21.13 0.71 5.52
CA ARG A 239 -21.74 0.05 4.37
C ARG A 239 -23.02 -0.63 4.83
N LYS A 240 -24.09 -0.51 4.05
CA LYS A 240 -25.32 -1.26 4.27
C LYS A 240 -25.25 -2.57 3.51
N GLU A 241 -25.61 -3.66 4.18
CA GLU A 241 -25.72 -4.99 3.59
C GLU A 241 -27.14 -5.22 3.04
N LEU A 242 -27.30 -6.21 2.15
CA LEU A 242 -28.59 -6.54 1.54
C LEU A 242 -29.66 -6.94 2.58
N ASN A 243 -29.24 -7.52 3.71
CA ASN A 243 -30.12 -7.88 4.82
C ASN A 243 -30.51 -6.68 5.72
N GLY A 244 -29.99 -5.49 5.41
CA GLY A 244 -30.25 -4.24 6.14
C GLY A 244 -29.32 -3.96 7.31
N ASP A 245 -28.34 -4.83 7.59
CA ASP A 245 -27.32 -4.62 8.61
C ASP A 245 -26.27 -3.61 8.11
N TYR A 246 -25.49 -3.05 9.04
CA TYR A 246 -24.43 -2.09 8.76
C TYR A 246 -23.07 -2.68 9.10
N ILE A 247 -22.09 -2.49 8.23
CA ILE A 247 -20.68 -2.78 8.49
C ILE A 247 -19.96 -1.45 8.69
N VAL A 248 -19.21 -1.33 9.78
CA VAL A 248 -18.39 -0.14 10.02
C VAL A 248 -17.21 -0.12 9.04
N VAL A 249 -17.19 0.89 8.18
CA VAL A 249 -16.16 1.14 7.16
C VAL A 249 -15.07 2.05 7.74
N ASP A 250 -15.46 3.19 8.32
CA ASP A 250 -14.56 4.08 9.05
C ASP A 250 -15.19 4.54 10.38
N GLY A 251 -14.33 4.81 11.37
CA GLY A 251 -14.72 5.24 12.70
C GLY A 251 -14.84 4.11 13.73
N LEU A 252 -14.21 2.96 13.48
CA LEU A 252 -14.24 1.80 14.39
C LEU A 252 -13.87 2.18 15.83
N GLN A 253 -12.77 2.92 16.03
CA GLN A 253 -12.32 3.34 17.37
C GLN A 253 -13.36 4.23 18.09
N ARG A 254 -14.05 5.11 17.34
CA ARG A 254 -15.08 6.01 17.87
C ARG A 254 -16.33 5.21 18.26
N THR A 255 -16.80 4.36 17.36
CA THR A 255 -17.96 3.48 17.58
C THR A 255 -17.72 2.50 18.73
N SER A 256 -16.54 1.87 18.79
CA SER A 256 -16.19 0.94 19.87
C SER A 256 -16.02 1.66 21.20
N THR A 257 -15.42 2.86 21.21
CA THR A 257 -15.27 3.66 22.43
C THR A 257 -16.62 4.06 23.01
N LEU A 258 -17.57 4.49 22.17
CA LEU A 258 -18.95 4.75 22.60
C LEU A 258 -19.59 3.51 23.22
N ASN A 259 -19.49 2.38 22.54
CA ASN A 259 -20.07 1.12 23.02
C ASN A 259 -19.45 0.65 24.33
N ASP A 260 -18.13 0.75 24.45
CA ASP A 260 -17.39 0.37 25.66
C ASP A 260 -17.71 1.31 26.82
N PHE A 261 -17.82 2.63 26.58
CA PHE A 261 -18.11 3.59 27.64
C PHE A 261 -19.54 3.45 28.16
N VAL A 262 -20.53 3.42 27.26
CA VAL A 262 -21.96 3.26 27.59
C VAL A 262 -22.28 1.88 28.19
N SER A 263 -21.36 0.92 28.05
CA SER A 263 -21.44 -0.40 28.70
C SER A 263 -20.53 -0.51 29.94
N ASP A 264 -20.06 0.63 30.49
CA ASP A 264 -19.24 0.74 31.69
C ASP A 264 -17.94 -0.10 31.68
N LYS A 265 -17.35 -0.33 30.50
CA LYS A 265 -16.11 -1.12 30.37
C LYS A 265 -14.84 -0.34 30.72
N PHE A 266 -14.91 0.98 30.84
CA PHE A 266 -13.79 1.81 31.27
C PHE A 266 -14.27 3.10 31.93
N GLN A 267 -13.39 3.72 32.69
CA GLN A 267 -13.59 5.02 33.34
C GLN A 267 -12.81 6.11 32.63
N LEU A 268 -13.34 7.33 32.63
CA LEU A 268 -12.68 8.49 32.05
C LEU A 268 -11.35 8.78 32.76
N SER A 269 -10.32 9.11 31.99
CA SER A 269 -8.99 9.40 32.53
C SER A 269 -8.23 10.41 31.66
N GLY A 270 -7.38 11.21 32.30
CA GLY A 270 -6.54 12.20 31.60
C GLY A 270 -7.32 13.31 30.91
N LEU A 271 -8.52 13.63 31.39
CA LEU A 271 -9.34 14.75 30.91
C LEU A 271 -8.76 16.08 31.38
N ALA A 272 -8.64 17.03 30.47
CA ALA A 272 -8.06 18.35 30.73
C ALA A 272 -9.11 19.46 30.81
N ALA A 273 -10.18 19.38 30.00
CA ALA A 273 -11.25 20.37 29.97
C ALA A 273 -12.35 20.04 30.99
N LEU A 274 -12.56 18.77 31.30
CA LEU A 274 -13.51 18.27 32.29
C LEU A 274 -12.80 17.37 33.33
N PRO A 275 -11.82 17.91 34.10
CA PRO A 275 -11.00 17.10 35.00
C PRO A 275 -11.81 16.42 36.12
N ASP A 276 -12.92 17.02 36.54
CA ASP A 276 -13.81 16.49 37.59
C ASP A 276 -14.53 15.19 37.16
N LEU A 277 -14.58 14.92 35.85
CA LEU A 277 -15.18 13.69 35.32
C LEU A 277 -14.19 12.52 35.30
N ASN A 278 -12.89 12.73 35.55
CA ASN A 278 -11.93 11.64 35.67
C ASN A 278 -12.36 10.64 36.77
N GLY A 279 -12.23 9.35 36.50
CA GLY A 279 -12.67 8.26 37.38
C GLY A 279 -14.14 7.86 37.23
N ASN A 280 -14.96 8.65 36.52
CA ASN A 280 -16.36 8.29 36.29
C ASN A 280 -16.49 7.28 35.14
N SER A 281 -17.30 6.26 35.36
CA SER A 281 -17.89 5.42 34.31
C SER A 281 -19.21 6.05 33.84
N PHE A 282 -19.85 5.51 32.80
CA PHE A 282 -21.08 6.07 32.28
C PHE A 282 -22.20 6.08 33.33
N GLU A 283 -22.39 4.98 34.05
CA GLU A 283 -23.40 4.85 35.12
C GLU A 283 -23.19 5.85 36.27
N ASN A 284 -21.94 6.22 36.54
CA ASN A 284 -21.57 7.15 37.62
C ASN A 284 -21.69 8.63 37.23
N LEU A 285 -21.91 8.96 35.95
CA LEU A 285 -22.16 10.33 35.52
C LEU A 285 -23.52 10.84 36.01
N GLU A 286 -23.64 12.15 36.22
CA GLU A 286 -24.95 12.78 36.43
C GLU A 286 -25.90 12.46 35.28
N SER A 287 -27.18 12.22 35.56
CA SER A 287 -28.18 11.84 34.55
C SER A 287 -28.27 12.84 33.38
N ARG A 288 -27.98 14.12 33.63
CA ARG A 288 -27.92 15.15 32.58
C ARG A 288 -26.79 14.90 31.58
N LEU A 289 -25.63 14.43 32.03
CA LEU A 289 -24.48 14.11 31.18
C LEU A 289 -24.70 12.80 30.43
N GLN A 290 -25.30 11.79 31.07
CA GLN A 290 -25.71 10.55 30.40
C GLN A 290 -26.64 10.85 29.22
N ALA A 291 -27.72 11.60 29.46
CA ALA A 291 -28.66 12.01 28.42
C ALA A 291 -27.97 12.82 27.30
N ARG A 292 -27.05 13.73 27.66
CA ARG A 292 -26.27 14.49 26.66
C ARG A 292 -25.44 13.59 25.76
N ILE A 293 -24.78 12.57 26.31
CA ILE A 293 -23.99 11.61 25.54
C ILE A 293 -24.93 10.81 24.63
N GLU A 294 -26.00 10.25 25.18
CA GLU A 294 -26.97 9.42 24.46
C GLU A 294 -27.66 10.15 23.30
N ASP A 295 -28.01 11.42 23.50
CA ASP A 295 -28.70 12.26 22.51
C ASP A 295 -27.77 12.85 21.46
N ARG A 296 -26.44 12.79 21.67
CA ARG A 296 -25.46 13.32 20.71
C ARG A 296 -25.70 12.72 19.33
N LYS A 297 -26.00 13.58 18.36
CA LYS A 297 -26.14 13.19 16.96
C LYS A 297 -24.77 13.05 16.29
N LEU A 298 -24.56 11.91 15.66
CA LEU A 298 -23.39 11.53 14.89
C LEU A 298 -23.77 11.48 13.42
N LEU A 299 -22.99 12.17 12.58
CA LEU A 299 -23.13 12.11 11.14
C LEU A 299 -22.61 10.77 10.63
N VAL A 300 -23.44 10.06 9.87
CA VAL A 300 -23.12 8.75 9.29
C VAL A 300 -23.37 8.78 7.80
N TYR A 301 -22.33 8.51 7.01
CA TYR A 301 -22.46 8.25 5.58
C TYR A 301 -22.66 6.75 5.34
N ILE A 302 -23.72 6.39 4.63
CA ILE A 302 -24.11 5.01 4.39
C ILE A 302 -23.96 4.68 2.91
N LEU A 303 -22.94 3.88 2.60
CA LEU A 303 -22.72 3.32 1.28
C LEU A 303 -23.76 2.21 1.03
N GLN A 304 -24.60 2.36 0.02
CA GLN A 304 -25.60 1.34 -0.32
C GLN A 304 -24.96 0.09 -0.97
N PRO A 305 -25.62 -1.09 -0.93
CA PRO A 305 -25.06 -2.34 -1.48
C PRO A 305 -24.65 -2.26 -2.97
N GLN A 306 -25.34 -1.44 -3.76
CA GLN A 306 -25.10 -1.25 -5.20
C GLN A 306 -23.84 -0.44 -5.52
N VAL A 307 -23.21 0.22 -4.54
CA VAL A 307 -21.99 0.99 -4.77
C VAL A 307 -20.88 0.02 -5.21
N PRO A 308 -20.29 0.21 -6.41
CA PRO A 308 -19.25 -0.70 -6.90
C PRO A 308 -18.04 -0.73 -5.96
N MET A 309 -17.46 -1.90 -5.77
CA MET A 309 -16.32 -2.10 -4.87
C MET A 309 -15.14 -1.16 -5.16
N LYS A 310 -14.90 -0.84 -6.44
CA LYS A 310 -13.91 0.14 -6.88
C LYS A 310 -14.10 1.50 -6.21
N VAL A 311 -15.33 1.99 -6.21
CA VAL A 311 -15.71 3.27 -5.57
C VAL A 311 -15.55 3.18 -4.06
N VAL A 312 -15.90 2.04 -3.46
CA VAL A 312 -15.67 1.81 -2.03
C VAL A 312 -14.18 1.91 -1.70
N TYR A 313 -13.29 1.24 -2.45
CA TYR A 313 -11.84 1.35 -2.25
C TYR A 313 -11.33 2.79 -2.37
N ASP A 314 -11.80 3.53 -3.37
CA ASP A 314 -11.39 4.93 -3.57
C ASP A 314 -11.83 5.83 -2.42
N ILE A 315 -13.06 5.64 -1.92
CA ILE A 315 -13.57 6.35 -0.73
C ILE A 315 -12.69 6.04 0.48
N PHE A 316 -12.39 4.76 0.71
CA PHE A 316 -11.51 4.32 1.80
C PHE A 316 -10.13 4.97 1.71
N ASN A 317 -9.52 4.96 0.52
CA ASN A 317 -8.20 5.54 0.30
C ASN A 317 -8.20 7.06 0.53
N ARG A 318 -9.25 7.76 0.08
CA ARG A 318 -9.39 9.22 0.25
C ARG A 318 -9.64 9.63 1.70
N ILE A 319 -10.46 8.88 2.44
CA ILE A 319 -10.72 9.16 3.86
C ILE A 319 -9.48 8.89 4.71
N ASN A 320 -8.75 7.82 4.40
CA ASN A 320 -7.52 7.46 5.12
C ASN A 320 -6.26 8.15 4.57
N THR A 321 -6.42 9.17 3.71
CA THR A 321 -5.28 9.94 3.19
C THR A 321 -4.64 10.71 4.35
N GLY A 322 -3.42 10.32 4.74
CA GLY A 322 -2.70 10.83 5.91
C GLY A 322 -2.58 9.83 7.07
N GLY A 323 -3.30 8.70 7.02
CA GLY A 323 -3.12 7.55 7.91
C GLY A 323 -2.41 6.38 7.21
N THR A 324 -2.31 5.22 7.87
CA THR A 324 -1.84 3.99 7.21
C THR A 324 -2.87 3.54 6.19
N LYS A 325 -2.52 3.59 4.89
CA LYS A 325 -3.33 3.02 3.81
C LYS A 325 -3.60 1.53 4.08
N LEU A 326 -4.82 1.06 3.84
CA LEU A 326 -5.17 -0.35 3.92
C LEU A 326 -4.99 -1.02 2.56
N GLU A 327 -4.56 -2.28 2.54
CA GLU A 327 -4.46 -3.06 1.30
C GLU A 327 -5.84 -3.43 0.75
N ARG A 328 -5.88 -3.75 -0.54
CA ARG A 328 -7.08 -4.29 -1.19
C ARG A 328 -7.65 -5.49 -0.44
N GLN A 329 -6.80 -6.41 0.01
CA GLN A 329 -7.28 -7.57 0.77
C GLN A 329 -7.85 -7.21 2.15
N GLU A 330 -7.23 -6.28 2.86
CA GLU A 330 -7.75 -5.81 4.14
C GLU A 330 -9.14 -5.18 3.95
N ILE A 331 -9.30 -4.35 2.92
CA ILE A 331 -10.58 -3.74 2.58
C ILE A 331 -11.62 -4.80 2.12
N ARG A 332 -11.22 -5.81 1.33
CA ARG A 332 -12.09 -6.96 0.98
C ARG A 332 -12.58 -7.69 2.22
N ASN A 333 -11.69 -7.98 3.16
CA ASN A 333 -12.02 -8.70 4.39
C ASN A 333 -12.97 -7.90 5.29
N CYS A 334 -12.89 -6.56 5.26
CA CYS A 334 -13.86 -5.70 5.94
C CYS A 334 -15.24 -5.79 5.32
N ILE A 335 -15.30 -5.60 4.00
CA ILE A 335 -16.54 -5.39 3.29
C ILE A 335 -17.35 -6.68 3.16
N PHE A 336 -16.67 -7.81 2.96
CA PHE A 336 -17.30 -9.13 2.79
C PHE A 336 -17.22 -9.97 4.06
N ILE A 337 -17.24 -9.33 5.23
CA ILE A 337 -17.17 -10.02 6.51
C ILE A 337 -18.26 -11.09 6.62
N GLY A 338 -17.84 -12.30 7.02
CA GLY A 338 -18.73 -13.41 7.28
C GLY A 338 -18.08 -14.74 6.94
N LYS A 339 -18.93 -15.72 6.59
CA LYS A 339 -18.50 -17.12 6.39
C LYS A 339 -17.29 -17.28 5.46
N SER A 340 -17.23 -16.49 4.39
CA SER A 340 -16.12 -16.54 3.44
C SER A 340 -14.81 -16.05 4.07
N THR A 341 -14.81 -14.88 4.74
CA THR A 341 -13.60 -14.36 5.40
C THR A 341 -13.18 -15.22 6.60
N ASP A 342 -14.15 -15.81 7.31
CA ASP A 342 -13.91 -16.74 8.41
C ASP A 342 -13.25 -18.03 7.90
N LEU A 343 -13.71 -18.54 6.75
CA LEU A 343 -13.10 -19.68 6.08
C LEU A 343 -11.66 -19.37 5.64
N LEU A 344 -11.41 -18.20 5.03
CA LEU A 344 -10.05 -17.80 4.64
C LEU A 344 -9.13 -17.73 5.86
N LYS A 345 -9.60 -17.14 6.96
CA LYS A 345 -8.86 -17.07 8.24
C LYS A 345 -8.57 -18.45 8.81
N LEU A 346 -9.57 -19.35 8.79
CA LEU A 346 -9.42 -20.73 9.24
C LEU A 346 -8.36 -21.45 8.41
N LEU A 347 -8.48 -21.43 7.09
CA LEU A 347 -7.55 -22.08 6.17
C LEU A 347 -6.12 -21.54 6.34
N ALA A 348 -5.96 -20.22 6.49
CA ALA A 348 -4.66 -19.59 6.75
C ALA A 348 -3.98 -20.07 8.03
N SER A 349 -4.78 -20.45 9.03
CA SER A 349 -4.24 -20.94 10.30
C SER A 349 -3.81 -22.40 10.29
N THR A 350 -4.23 -23.19 9.28
CA THR A 350 -3.96 -24.64 9.19
C THR A 350 -2.49 -24.95 8.92
N ASN A 351 -2.01 -26.08 9.44
CA ASN A 351 -0.64 -26.54 9.18
C ASN A 351 -0.46 -26.93 7.71
N GLN A 352 -1.48 -27.52 7.08
CA GLN A 352 -1.45 -27.92 5.68
C GLN A 352 -1.19 -26.71 4.77
N PHE A 353 -1.86 -25.58 5.03
CA PHE A 353 -1.59 -24.36 4.28
C PHE A 353 -0.17 -23.85 4.52
N LYS A 354 0.25 -23.75 5.80
CA LYS A 354 1.59 -23.26 6.18
C LYS A 354 2.72 -24.10 5.57
N GLU A 355 2.56 -25.42 5.54
CA GLU A 355 3.49 -26.35 4.90
C GLU A 355 3.47 -26.20 3.37
N ALA A 356 2.28 -26.04 2.76
CA ALA A 356 2.17 -25.87 1.31
C ALA A 356 2.83 -24.60 0.77
N ILE A 357 2.92 -23.55 1.60
CA ILE A 357 3.61 -22.29 1.28
C ILE A 357 5.04 -22.23 1.83
N ASP A 358 5.51 -23.30 2.50
CA ASP A 358 6.80 -23.35 3.20
C ASP A 358 7.05 -22.16 4.16
N GLY A 359 5.97 -21.67 4.80
CA GLY A 359 6.00 -20.45 5.61
C GLY A 359 6.27 -19.13 4.85
N GLY A 360 6.40 -19.16 3.52
CA GLY A 360 6.86 -18.04 2.69
C GLY A 360 5.86 -16.91 2.45
N ILE A 361 4.62 -17.01 2.94
CA ILE A 361 3.62 -15.93 2.87
C ILE A 361 3.31 -15.43 4.28
N SER A 362 3.70 -14.18 4.54
CA SER A 362 3.45 -13.52 5.83
C SER A 362 1.94 -13.30 6.08
N PRO A 363 1.45 -13.50 7.31
CA PRO A 363 0.07 -13.14 7.68
C PRO A 363 -0.15 -11.62 7.79
N THR A 364 0.93 -10.84 7.69
CA THR A 364 0.89 -9.39 7.77
C THR A 364 0.06 -8.84 6.62
N ARG A 365 -0.83 -7.88 6.90
CA ARG A 365 -1.74 -7.27 5.91
C ARG A 365 -2.67 -8.28 5.23
N MET A 366 -2.89 -9.45 5.86
CA MET A 366 -3.75 -10.53 5.36
C MET A 366 -3.30 -11.15 4.03
N LYS A 367 -1.99 -11.12 3.70
CA LYS A 367 -1.45 -11.71 2.46
C LYS A 367 -1.69 -13.23 2.39
N ASP A 368 -1.61 -13.91 3.54
CA ASP A 368 -1.97 -15.34 3.69
C ASP A 368 -3.42 -15.64 3.26
N ARG A 369 -4.37 -14.82 3.71
CA ARG A 369 -5.80 -14.92 3.33
C ARG A 369 -6.00 -14.59 1.86
N GLU A 370 -5.23 -13.64 1.31
CA GLU A 370 -5.27 -13.32 -0.11
C GLU A 370 -4.79 -14.49 -0.98
N ALA A 371 -3.71 -15.15 -0.59
CA ALA A 371 -3.17 -16.30 -1.33
C ALA A 371 -4.20 -17.43 -1.41
N ILE A 372 -4.87 -17.74 -0.30
CA ILE A 372 -5.96 -18.73 -0.26
C ILE A 372 -7.12 -18.29 -1.13
N LEU A 373 -7.53 -17.01 -1.05
CA LEU A 373 -8.60 -16.48 -1.87
C LEU A 373 -8.30 -16.62 -3.37
N ARG A 374 -7.07 -16.28 -3.79
CA ARG A 374 -6.63 -16.42 -5.18
C ARG A 374 -6.63 -17.90 -5.60
N CYS A 375 -6.09 -18.79 -4.77
CA CYS A 375 -6.09 -20.23 -5.02
C CYS A 375 -7.51 -20.78 -5.22
N LEU A 376 -8.43 -20.45 -4.30
CA LEU A 376 -9.84 -20.83 -4.42
C LEU A 376 -10.48 -20.25 -5.68
N ALA A 377 -10.21 -18.98 -6.01
CA ALA A 377 -10.72 -18.36 -7.21
C ALA A 377 -10.26 -19.10 -8.48
N PHE A 378 -8.97 -19.43 -8.59
CA PHE A 378 -8.44 -20.21 -9.72
C PHE A 378 -8.91 -21.66 -9.76
N THR A 379 -9.37 -22.21 -8.63
CA THR A 379 -9.91 -23.57 -8.57
C THR A 379 -11.39 -23.62 -8.92
N ILE A 380 -12.14 -22.56 -8.61
CA ILE A 380 -13.59 -22.49 -8.75
C ILE A 380 -14.01 -21.89 -10.10
N PHE A 381 -13.27 -20.91 -10.58
CA PHE A 381 -13.56 -20.21 -11.84
C PHE A 381 -12.56 -20.62 -12.90
N ASP A 382 -13.06 -20.93 -14.10
CA ASP A 382 -12.22 -21.10 -15.27
C ASP A 382 -11.59 -19.76 -15.67
N PHE A 383 -10.35 -19.80 -16.15
CA PHE A 383 -9.71 -18.64 -16.77
C PHE A 383 -10.32 -18.44 -18.16
N GLU A 384 -10.98 -17.29 -18.38
CA GLU A 384 -11.28 -16.80 -19.73
C GLU A 384 -10.09 -16.05 -20.32
#